data_AF-A0A563TWR5-F1
#
_entry.id   AF-A0A563TWR5-F1
#
_cell.length_a   1.000
_cell.length_b   1.000
_cell.length_c   1.000
_cell.angle_alpha   90.00
_cell.angle_beta   90.00
_cell.angle_gamma   90.00
#
_symmetry.space_group_name_H-M   'P 1'
#
loop_
_entity.id
_entity.type
_entity.pdbx_description
1 polymer ?
#
loop_
_entity_poly.entity_id
_entity_poly.type
_entity_poly.pdbx_seq_one_letter_code
_entity_poly.pdbx_strand_id
1 'polypeptide(L)' 'MRTITIPGNPETLGAIMIPKTEGEFHDHETVRIVSSDTNASVEKTIFRIVDGGEDKWELQFE' A
#
# COMPACT_ATOMS: atom_id res chain seq x y z
N MET A 1 1.56 11.67 6.10
CA MET A 1 1.07 10.28 6.14
C MET A 1 0.20 10.06 4.92
N ARG A 2 0.57 9.15 4.03
CA ARG A 2 -0.17 8.85 2.80
C ARG A 2 -1.32 7.89 3.08
N THR A 3 -2.41 8.02 2.33
CA THR A 3 -3.57 7.13 2.40
C THR A 3 -3.70 6.36 1.09
N ILE A 4 -3.84 5.04 1.18
CA ILE A 4 -4.02 4.12 0.05
C ILE A 4 -5.40 3.48 0.19
N THR A 5 -6.19 3.50 -0.88
CA THR A 5 -7.51 2.87 -0.91
C THR A 5 -7.46 1.54 -1.66
N ILE A 6 -8.01 0.48 -1.07
CA ILE A 6 -7.99 -0.88 -1.61
C ILE A 6 -9.38 -1.52 -1.57
N PRO A 7 -9.72 -2.46 -2.46
CA PRO A 7 -10.81 -3.40 -2.21
C PRO A 7 -10.42 -4.44 -1.15
N GLY A 8 -11.40 -4.96 -0.41
CA GLY A 8 -11.21 -6.02 0.60
C GLY A 8 -10.77 -5.54 1.99
N ASN A 9 -10.28 -6.47 2.83
CA ASN A 9 -9.85 -6.18 4.21
C ASN A 9 -8.37 -5.74 4.26
N PRO A 10 -8.07 -4.51 4.71
CA PRO A 10 -6.70 -4.00 4.77
C PRO A 10 -5.85 -4.64 5.87
N GLU A 11 -6.46 -5.23 6.92
CA GLU A 11 -5.72 -5.87 8.02
C GLU A 11 -4.94 -7.12 7.56
N THR A 12 -5.50 -7.86 6.61
CA THR A 12 -4.91 -9.10 6.07
C THR A 12 -3.98 -8.85 4.88
N LEU A 13 -3.74 -7.58 4.51
CA LEU A 13 -2.97 -7.22 3.32
C LEU A 13 -1.46 -7.37 3.57
N GLY A 14 -0.83 -8.25 2.78
CA GLY A 14 0.63 -8.42 2.78
C GLY A 14 1.37 -7.61 1.72
N ALA A 15 0.70 -7.29 0.60
CA ALA A 15 1.29 -6.48 -0.47
C ALA A 15 0.21 -5.76 -1.29
N ILE A 16 0.59 -4.67 -1.95
CA ILE A 16 -0.25 -3.95 -2.91
C ILE A 16 0.54 -3.43 -4.10
N MET A 17 -0.11 -3.47 -5.27
CA MET A 17 0.37 -2.82 -6.48
C MET A 17 -0.18 -1.40 -6.58
N ILE A 18 0.71 -0.40 -6.62
CA ILE A 18 0.39 1.02 -6.71
C ILE A 18 0.97 1.62 -7.99
N PRO A 19 0.24 2.44 -8.75
CA PRO A 19 0.80 3.15 -9.90
C PRO A 19 1.98 4.04 -9.52
N LYS A 20 3.06 4.07 -10.31
CA LYS A 20 4.22 4.96 -10.10
C LYS A 20 3.82 6.45 -10.14
N THR A 21 2.68 6.77 -10.76
CA THR A 21 2.10 8.12 -10.81
C THR A 21 1.60 8.64 -9.46
N GLU A 22 1.37 7.77 -8.47
CA GLU A 22 1.05 8.14 -7.08
C GLU A 22 2.27 8.73 -6.33
N GLY A 23 3.43 8.76 -7.01
CA GLY A 23 4.70 9.26 -6.50
C GLY A 23 5.59 8.17 -5.93
N GLU A 24 6.75 8.59 -5.46
CA GLU A 24 7.70 7.68 -4.81
C GLU A 24 7.25 7.36 -3.38
N PHE A 25 7.39 6.08 -3.03
CA PHE A 25 7.25 5.56 -1.67
C PHE A 25 8.64 5.18 -1.17
N HIS A 26 8.81 5.12 0.15
CA HIS A 26 10.07 4.68 0.76
C HIS A 26 9.86 3.46 1.65
N ASP A 27 10.89 2.63 1.78
CA ASP A 27 10.93 1.59 2.79
C ASP A 27 10.85 2.24 4.19
N HIS A 28 10.24 1.51 5.13
CA HIS A 28 9.95 1.98 6.48
C HIS A 28 9.00 3.20 6.58
N GLU A 29 8.38 3.63 5.46
CA GLU A 29 7.30 4.62 5.49
C GLU A 29 6.00 3.96 6.02
N THR A 30 5.34 4.63 6.97
CA THR A 30 4.00 4.23 7.44
C THR A 30 2.92 4.88 6.59
N VAL A 31 2.07 4.03 6.00
CA VAL A 31 0.92 4.43 5.19
C VAL A 31 -0.38 3.97 5.85
N ARG A 32 -1.45 4.74 5.65
CA ARG A 32 -2.79 4.34 6.06
C ARG A 32 -3.46 3.63 4.90
N ILE A 33 -3.92 2.41 5.13
CA ILE A 33 -4.66 1.64 4.14
C ILE A 33 -6.14 1.62 4.53
N VAL A 34 -7.00 2.01 3.60
CA VAL A 34 -8.46 2.11 3.79
C VAL A 34 -9.14 1.18 2.81
N SER A 35 -10.13 0.43 3.30
CA SER A 35 -11.00 -0.37 2.43
C SER A 35 -11.99 0.51 1.69
N SER A 36 -12.21 0.27 0.40
CA SER A 36 -13.35 0.82 -0.36
C SER A 36 -14.65 0.07 -0.10
N ASP A 37 -14.55 -1.18 0.34
CA ASP A 37 -15.69 -2.10 0.45
C ASP A 37 -16.26 -2.12 1.87
N THR A 38 -15.45 -1.73 2.85
CA THR A 38 -15.78 -1.70 4.27
C THR A 38 -15.29 -0.38 4.89
N ASN A 39 -15.74 -0.05 6.10
CA ASN A 39 -15.19 1.09 6.84
C ASN A 39 -13.88 0.74 7.60
N ALA A 40 -13.22 -0.36 7.24
CA ALA A 40 -11.98 -0.78 7.90
C ALA A 40 -10.78 0.05 7.40
N SER A 41 -9.85 0.35 8.32
CA SER A 41 -8.57 0.94 7.98
C SER A 41 -7.47 0.47 8.93
N VAL A 42 -6.25 0.33 8.42
CA VAL A 42 -5.08 -0.04 9.20
C VAL A 42 -3.89 0.84 8.81
N GLU A 43 -2.98 1.09 9.74
CA GLU A 43 -1.68 1.67 9.44
C GLU A 43 -0.68 0.54 9.26
N LYS A 44 0.06 0.56 8.14
CA LYS A 44 1.08 -0.44 7.83
C LYS A 44 2.37 0.24 7.44
N THR A 45 3.47 -0.33 7.90
CA THR A 45 4.81 0.11 7.52
C THR A 45 5.28 -0.69 6.31
N ILE A 46 5.77 0.02 5.30
CA ILE A 46 6.32 -0.59 4.09
C ILE A 46 7.62 -1.31 4.48
N PHE A 47 7.63 -2.64 4.36
CA PHE A 47 8.80 -3.47 4.57
C PHE A 47 9.79 -3.34 3.40
N ARG A 48 9.25 -3.41 2.18
CA ARG A 48 10.02 -3.41 0.94
C ARG A 48 9.19 -2.88 -0.20
N ILE A 49 9.87 -2.21 -1.13
CA ILE A 49 9.30 -1.79 -2.41
C ILE A 49 9.99 -2.58 -3.51
N VAL A 50 9.20 -3.13 -4.42
CA VAL A 50 9.69 -3.86 -5.59
C VAL A 50 9.17 -3.19 -6.86
N ASP A 51 9.96 -3.23 -7.94
CA ASP A 51 9.47 -2.84 -9.25
C ASP A 51 8.47 -3.91 -9.73
N GLY A 52 7.19 -3.54 -9.74
CA GLY A 52 6.08 -4.43 -10.08
C GLY A 52 5.77 -4.46 -11.58
N GLY A 53 6.61 -3.82 -12.41
CA GLY A 53 6.45 -3.68 -13.85
C GLY A 53 6.55 -2.22 -14.31
N GLU A 54 6.40 -1.97 -15.61
CA GLU A 54 6.66 -0.66 -16.24
C GLU A 54 6.09 0.51 -15.41
N ASP A 55 4.83 0.41 -14.98
CA ASP A 55 4.11 1.54 -14.36
C ASP A 55 3.68 1.33 -12.91
N LYS A 56 4.16 0.28 -12.22
CA LYS A 56 3.69 -0.02 -10.85
C LYS A 56 4.82 -0.31 -9.86
N TRP A 57 4.65 0.18 -8.64
CA TRP A 57 5.36 -0.28 -7.46
C TRP A 57 4.58 -1.41 -6.80
N GLU A 58 5.28 -2.41 -6.28
CA GLU A 58 4.72 -3.35 -5.31
C GLU A 58 5.20 -2.95 -3.92
N LEU A 59 4.28 -2.51 -3.06
CA LEU A 59 4.55 -2.21 -1.66
C LEU A 59 4.25 -3.47 -0.84
N GLN A 60 5.26 -4.01 -0.16
CA GLN A 60 5.12 -5.15 0.74
C GLN A 60 5.09 -4.64 2.18
N PHE A 61 4.22 -5.21 3.01
CA PHE A 61 4.03 -4.82 4.41
C PHE A 61 4.38 -5.98 5.34
N GLU A 62 4.85 -5.65 6.54
CA GLU A 62 4.92 -6.61 7.67
C GLU A 62 3.52 -6.98 8.21
#